data_AF-A0A7J4UNZ2-F1
#
_entry.id   AF-A0A7J4UNZ2-F1
#
_cell.length_a   1.000
_cell.length_b   1.000
_cell.length_c   1.000
_cell.angle_alpha   90.00
_cell.angle_beta   90.00
_cell.angle_gamma   90.00
#
_symmetry.space_group_name_H-M   'P 1'
#
loop_
_entity.id
_entity.type
_entity.pdbx_description
1 polymer ?
#
loop_
_entity_poly.entity_id
_entity_poly.type
_entity_poly.pdbx_seq_one_letter_code
_entity_poly.pdbx_strand_id
1 'polypeptide(L)'
;MKKIELDPDQIITLKDYPVYSNNILCDYFSKCKQGKEVPFVPVIQKEIVREYFNDTLRKKLTKFEKSHPKANFFMLDGSHRTTALTLSGCKIMVVIYEKDEDIFEAKKMVGKGQICESETLNHTLKENCKILNIHFSEKPYFMTVEEKTTKMSKEKKVPQEITEYCTKS
;
A
#
# COMPACT_ATOMS: atom_id res chain seq x y z
N MET A 1 -6.79 15.65 7.06
CA MET A 1 -6.08 14.39 6.76
C MET A 1 -5.74 13.65 8.05
N LYS A 2 -6.12 12.37 8.15
CA LYS A 2 -5.82 11.52 9.32
C LYS A 2 -4.53 10.73 9.09
N LYS A 3 -3.76 10.52 10.17
CA LYS A 3 -2.57 9.67 10.21
C LYS A 3 -2.81 8.55 11.21
N ILE A 4 -2.66 7.31 10.79
CA ILE A 4 -2.87 6.14 11.67
C ILE A 4 -1.82 5.06 11.38
N GLU A 5 -1.63 4.19 12.36
CA GLU A 5 -0.89 2.94 12.19
C GLU A 5 -1.84 1.85 11.72
N LEU A 6 -1.42 1.09 10.70
CA LEU A 6 -2.14 -0.07 10.19
C LEU A 6 -1.26 -1.30 10.18
N ASP A 7 -1.90 -2.45 10.41
CA ASP A 7 -1.34 -3.75 10.09
C ASP A 7 -1.37 -4.01 8.57
N PRO A 8 -0.41 -4.81 8.04
CA PRO A 8 -0.38 -5.15 6.62
C PRO A 8 -1.65 -5.88 6.11
N ASP A 9 -2.38 -6.59 6.97
CA ASP A 9 -3.65 -7.28 6.63
C ASP A 9 -4.84 -6.30 6.48
N GLN A 10 -4.67 -5.03 6.88
CA GLN A 10 -5.70 -3.99 6.79
C GLN A 10 -5.66 -3.22 5.46
N ILE A 11 -4.61 -3.39 4.66
CA ILE A 11 -4.35 -2.62 3.44
C ILE A 11 -4.43 -3.54 2.22
N ILE A 12 -5.35 -3.24 1.30
CA ILE A 12 -5.45 -3.85 -0.02
C ILE A 12 -4.35 -3.23 -0.90
N THR A 13 -3.43 -4.07 -1.39
CA THR A 13 -2.28 -3.63 -2.17
C THR A 13 -2.64 -3.37 -3.63
N LEU A 14 -1.82 -2.56 -4.29
CA LEU A 14 -1.69 -2.54 -5.74
C LEU A 14 -1.18 -3.90 -6.26
N LYS A 15 -1.35 -4.11 -7.56
CA LYS A 15 -1.13 -5.40 -8.25
C LYS A 15 0.24 -5.47 -8.94
N ASP A 16 1.13 -4.54 -8.62
CA ASP A 16 2.53 -4.60 -8.99
C ASP A 16 3.15 -5.78 -8.24
N TYR A 17 3.45 -6.86 -8.96
CA TYR A 17 4.06 -8.05 -8.40
C TYR A 17 5.13 -8.61 -9.34
N PRO A 18 6.37 -8.83 -8.86
CA PRO A 18 6.91 -8.36 -7.57
C PRO A 18 7.05 -6.82 -7.54
N VAL A 19 7.57 -6.26 -6.44
CA VAL A 19 7.97 -4.85 -6.45
C VAL A 19 9.06 -4.60 -7.50
N TYR A 20 9.05 -3.44 -8.15
CA TYR A 20 9.83 -3.22 -9.38
C TYR A 20 11.34 -2.99 -9.18
N SER A 21 11.83 -2.81 -7.95
CA SER A 21 13.24 -2.48 -7.68
C SER A 21 13.73 -3.06 -6.37
N ASN A 22 14.72 -3.96 -6.45
CA ASN A 22 15.34 -4.57 -5.28
C ASN A 22 16.13 -3.56 -4.44
N ASN A 23 16.86 -2.63 -5.09
CA ASN A 23 17.67 -1.65 -4.38
C ASN A 23 16.80 -0.75 -3.50
N ILE A 24 15.69 -0.24 -4.05
CA ILE A 24 14.73 0.58 -3.29
C ILE A 24 14.12 -0.21 -2.12
N LEU A 25 13.84 -1.50 -2.33
CA LEU A 25 13.33 -2.36 -1.26
C LEU A 25 14.35 -2.53 -0.13
N CYS A 26 15.61 -2.82 -0.48
CA CYS A 26 16.72 -2.94 0.48
C CYS A 26 16.97 -1.64 1.25
N ASP A 27 16.86 -0.48 0.59
CA ASP A 27 17.02 0.83 1.22
C ASP A 27 15.95 1.07 2.29
N TYR A 28 14.67 0.83 1.95
CA TYR A 28 13.58 0.98 2.92
C TYR A 28 13.68 -0.06 4.05
N PHE A 29 14.02 -1.31 3.72
CA PHE A 29 14.20 -2.36 4.73
C PHE A 29 15.32 -1.99 5.72
N SER A 30 16.44 -1.48 5.21
CA SER A 30 17.55 -1.01 6.05
C SER A 30 17.15 0.16 6.94
N LYS A 31 16.32 1.09 6.45
CA LYS A 31 15.75 2.17 7.28
C LYS A 31 14.86 1.61 8.41
N CYS A 32 13.99 0.66 8.10
CA CYS A 32 13.12 0.02 9.09
C CYS A 32 13.95 -0.63 10.21
N LYS A 33 14.98 -1.41 9.84
CA LYS A 33 15.90 -2.04 10.80
C LYS A 33 16.64 -1.05 11.71
N GLN A 34 16.92 0.14 11.21
CA GLN A 34 17.61 1.19 11.96
C GLN A 34 16.65 2.03 12.81
N GLY A 35 15.36 1.70 12.84
CA GLY A 35 14.33 2.52 13.50
C GLY A 35 14.16 3.90 12.88
N LYS A 36 14.59 4.08 11.62
CA LYS A 36 14.45 5.36 10.91
C LYS A 36 13.03 5.50 10.37
N GLU A 37 12.55 6.73 10.35
CA GLU A 37 11.26 7.06 9.77
C GLU A 37 11.20 6.68 8.28
N VAL A 38 10.09 6.05 7.90
CA VAL A 38 9.73 5.73 6.52
C VAL A 38 8.57 6.64 6.12
N PRO A 39 8.60 7.27 4.92
CA PRO A 39 7.53 8.16 4.49
C PRO A 39 6.16 7.48 4.48
N PHE A 40 5.13 8.20 4.91
CA PHE A 40 3.76 7.71 5.05
C PHE A 40 3.18 7.20 3.73
N VAL A 41 2.42 6.12 3.84
CA VAL A 41 1.78 5.46 2.70
C VAL A 41 0.39 6.06 2.49
N PRO A 42 0.08 6.60 1.30
CA PRO A 42 -1.25 7.15 1.03
C PRO A 42 -2.27 6.04 0.77
N VAL A 43 -3.43 6.16 1.42
CA VAL A 43 -4.53 5.20 1.30
C VAL A 43 -5.90 5.90 1.20
N ILE A 44 -6.88 5.22 0.61
CA ILE A 44 -8.29 5.63 0.61
C ILE A 44 -9.12 4.56 1.32
N GLN A 45 -10.14 4.98 2.07
CA GLN A 45 -11.10 4.03 2.64
C GLN A 45 -11.79 3.20 1.55
N LYS A 46 -11.94 1.91 1.82
CA LYS A 46 -12.54 0.94 0.92
C LYS A 46 -13.94 1.33 0.46
N GLU A 47 -14.78 1.88 1.35
CA GLU A 47 -16.15 2.27 0.99
C GLU A 47 -16.19 3.40 -0.04
N ILE A 48 -15.30 4.40 0.09
CA ILE A 48 -15.15 5.47 -0.91
C ILE A 48 -14.79 4.87 -2.27
N VAL A 49 -13.80 3.98 -2.31
CA VAL A 49 -13.36 3.33 -3.56
C VAL A 49 -14.47 2.44 -4.15
N ARG A 50 -15.24 1.74 -3.31
CA ARG A 50 -16.31 0.83 -3.73
C ARG A 50 -17.35 1.51 -4.62
N GLU A 51 -17.66 2.79 -4.35
CA GLU A 51 -18.63 3.56 -5.12
C GLU A 51 -18.22 3.72 -6.59
N TYR A 52 -16.91 3.70 -6.88
CA TYR A 52 -16.36 3.86 -8.22
C TYR A 52 -16.12 2.55 -8.96
N PHE A 53 -16.22 1.41 -8.29
CA PHE A 53 -16.06 0.11 -8.92
C PHE A 53 -17.27 -0.25 -9.77
N ASN A 54 -17.03 -0.90 -10.91
CA ASN A 54 -18.10 -1.57 -11.67
C ASN A 54 -18.63 -2.81 -10.92
N ASP A 55 -19.77 -3.35 -11.36
CA ASP A 55 -20.43 -4.48 -10.69
C ASP A 55 -19.54 -5.72 -10.55
N THR A 56 -18.71 -5.99 -11.56
CA THR A 56 -17.75 -7.11 -11.53
C THR A 56 -16.75 -6.94 -10.40
N LEU A 57 -16.14 -5.76 -10.27
CA LEU A 57 -15.19 -5.47 -9.20
C LEU A 57 -15.88 -5.44 -7.83
N ARG A 58 -17.09 -4.88 -7.72
CA ARG A 58 -17.86 -4.90 -6.46
C ARG A 58 -18.12 -6.32 -5.98
N LYS A 59 -18.60 -7.22 -6.86
CA LYS A 59 -18.82 -8.63 -6.52
C LYS A 59 -17.55 -9.33 -6.04
N LYS A 60 -16.42 -9.07 -6.69
CA LYS A 60 -15.13 -9.64 -6.29
C LYS A 60 -14.63 -9.07 -4.98
N LEU A 61 -14.82 -7.77 -4.75
CA LEU A 61 -14.48 -7.12 -3.49
C LEU A 61 -15.32 -7.72 -2.37
N THR A 62 -16.64 -7.85 -2.55
CA THR A 62 -17.53 -8.51 -1.57
C THR A 62 -17.08 -9.94 -1.26
N LYS A 63 -16.60 -10.71 -2.25
CA LYS A 63 -16.07 -12.05 -2.00
C LYS A 63 -14.77 -11.99 -1.19
N PHE A 64 -13.86 -11.09 -1.54
CA PHE A 64 -12.58 -10.89 -0.85
C PHE A 64 -12.78 -10.49 0.62
N GLU A 65 -13.76 -9.61 0.89
CA GLU A 65 -14.07 -9.12 2.25
C GLU A 65 -14.52 -10.20 3.22
N LYS A 66 -15.19 -11.25 2.72
CA LYS A 66 -15.65 -12.36 3.58
C LYS A 66 -14.49 -13.07 4.27
N SER A 67 -13.34 -13.18 3.61
CA SER A 67 -12.13 -13.76 4.19
C SER A 67 -11.15 -12.71 4.73
N HIS A 68 -11.35 -11.42 4.43
CA HIS A 68 -10.49 -10.31 4.83
C HIS A 68 -11.29 -9.16 5.46
N PRO A 69 -11.99 -9.38 6.59
CA PRO A 69 -12.86 -8.36 7.19
C PRO A 69 -12.12 -7.12 7.68
N LYS A 70 -10.81 -7.23 7.93
CA LYS A 70 -9.95 -6.12 8.37
C LYS A 70 -9.43 -5.24 7.23
N ALA A 71 -9.45 -5.73 5.99
CA ALA A 71 -8.93 -5.02 4.83
C ALA A 71 -9.89 -3.87 4.47
N ASN A 72 -9.57 -2.67 4.95
CA ASN A 72 -10.47 -1.50 4.93
C ASN A 72 -9.90 -0.32 4.15
N PHE A 73 -8.69 -0.44 3.61
CA PHE A 73 -8.00 0.63 2.91
C PHE A 73 -7.42 0.13 1.58
N PHE A 74 -7.54 0.93 0.52
CA PHE A 74 -6.80 0.72 -0.73
C PHE A 74 -5.53 1.57 -0.71
N MET A 75 -4.40 0.94 -0.98
CA MET A 75 -3.14 1.63 -1.20
C MET A 75 -3.16 2.41 -2.53
N LEU A 76 -2.71 3.66 -2.51
CA LEU A 76 -2.54 4.47 -3.72
C LEU A 76 -1.11 4.43 -4.26
N ASP A 77 -0.13 4.32 -3.38
CA ASP A 77 1.29 4.19 -3.68
C ASP A 77 2.00 3.59 -2.46
N GLY A 78 3.24 3.13 -2.62
CA GLY A 78 4.10 2.72 -1.51
C GLY A 78 4.36 1.22 -1.43
N SER A 79 4.27 0.49 -2.54
CA SER A 79 4.50 -0.96 -2.59
C SER A 79 5.84 -1.38 -1.99
N HIS A 80 6.95 -0.69 -2.29
CA HIS A 80 8.24 -0.96 -1.66
C HIS A 80 8.24 -0.71 -0.16
N ARG A 81 7.65 0.41 0.27
CA ARG A 81 7.61 0.85 1.68
C ARG A 81 6.81 -0.13 2.52
N THR A 82 5.61 -0.47 2.07
CA THR A 82 4.72 -1.43 2.75
C THR A 82 5.32 -2.82 2.79
N THR A 83 5.96 -3.27 1.70
CA THR A 83 6.69 -4.56 1.67
C THR A 83 7.86 -4.55 2.67
N ALA A 84 8.69 -3.51 2.68
CA ALA A 84 9.81 -3.39 3.61
C ALA A 84 9.37 -3.36 5.09
N LEU A 85 8.35 -2.56 5.41
CA LEU A 85 7.77 -2.47 6.75
C LEU A 85 7.22 -3.83 7.20
N THR A 86 6.50 -4.52 6.30
CA THR A 86 5.95 -5.86 6.57
C THR A 86 7.05 -6.88 6.82
N LEU A 87 8.09 -6.92 5.97
CA LEU A 87 9.25 -7.81 6.14
C LEU A 87 10.03 -7.53 7.43
N SER A 88 9.97 -6.30 7.92
CA SER A 88 10.64 -5.87 9.16
C SER A 88 9.76 -6.06 10.42
N GLY A 89 8.52 -6.54 10.28
CA GLY A 89 7.57 -6.64 11.39
C GLY A 89 7.09 -5.29 11.93
N CYS A 90 7.25 -4.21 11.18
CA CYS A 90 6.85 -2.86 11.58
C CYS A 90 5.40 -2.56 11.19
N LYS A 91 4.71 -1.75 12.00
CA LYS A 91 3.42 -1.15 11.63
C LYS A 91 3.60 -0.19 10.45
N ILE A 92 2.55 0.00 9.66
CA ILE A 92 2.56 0.88 8.50
C ILE A 92 1.88 2.20 8.87
N MET A 93 2.67 3.27 8.93
CA MET A 93 2.14 4.63 9.05
C MET A 93 1.50 5.06 7.74
N VAL A 94 0.20 5.33 7.76
CA VAL A 94 -0.58 5.75 6.58
C VAL A 94 -1.14 7.16 6.73
N VAL A 95 -1.39 7.80 5.59
CA VAL A 95 -2.25 8.99 5.48
C VAL A 95 -3.52 8.62 4.73
N ILE A 96 -4.68 8.93 5.34
CA ILE A 96 -5.98 8.63 4.74
C ILE A 96 -6.47 9.84 3.97
N TYR A 97 -6.78 9.65 2.70
CA TYR A 97 -7.48 10.63 1.88
C TYR A 97 -8.99 10.34 1.92
N GLU A 98 -9.74 11.26 2.53
CA GLU A 98 -11.21 11.23 2.59
C GLU A 98 -11.83 12.30 1.68
N LYS A 99 -11.06 13.33 1.32
CA LYS A 99 -11.45 14.48 0.47
C LYS A 99 -10.25 15.11 -0.23
N ASP A 100 -10.50 15.95 -1.24
CA ASP A 100 -9.44 16.58 -2.05
C ASP A 100 -8.50 17.46 -1.21
N GLU A 101 -9.00 18.10 -0.15
CA GLU A 101 -8.16 18.90 0.76
C GLU A 101 -7.11 18.05 1.46
N ASP A 102 -7.37 16.75 1.72
CA ASP A 102 -6.38 15.88 2.32
C ASP A 102 -5.19 15.64 1.38
N ILE A 103 -5.45 15.53 0.07
CA ILE A 103 -4.42 15.38 -0.96
C ILE A 103 -3.60 16.66 -1.08
N PHE A 104 -4.26 17.82 -1.01
CA PHE A 104 -3.57 19.11 -0.99
C PHE A 104 -2.64 19.25 0.23
N GLU A 105 -3.09 18.85 1.43
CA GLU A 105 -2.23 18.84 2.61
C GLU A 105 -1.09 17.82 2.49
N ALA A 106 -1.33 16.64 1.92
CA ALA A 106 -0.31 15.64 1.65
C ALA A 106 0.79 16.18 0.71
N LYS A 107 0.42 16.97 -0.30
CA LYS A 107 1.39 17.60 -1.22
C LYS A 107 2.38 18.52 -0.49
N LYS A 108 1.94 19.24 0.54
CA LYS A 108 2.82 20.08 1.37
C LYS A 108 3.80 19.26 2.23
N MET A 109 3.49 17.99 2.47
CA MET A 109 4.32 17.09 3.28
C MET A 109 5.47 16.46 2.48
N VAL A 110 5.44 16.55 1.15
CA VAL A 110 6.54 16.10 0.27
C VAL A 110 7.82 16.87 0.58
N GLY A 111 7.76 18.20 0.72
CA GLY A 111 8.93 19.03 1.05
C GLY A 111 9.54 18.73 2.42
N LYS A 112 8.82 18.03 3.30
CA LYS A 112 9.29 17.57 4.61
C LYS A 112 9.78 16.13 4.61
N GLY A 113 9.75 15.45 3.47
CA GLY A 113 10.10 14.03 3.33
C GLY A 113 9.13 13.06 4.01
N GLN A 114 7.96 13.54 4.49
CA GLN A 114 7.00 12.71 5.21
C GLN A 114 6.11 11.90 4.27
N ILE A 115 6.00 12.28 3.00
CA ILE A 115 5.31 11.57 1.93
C ILE A 115 6.21 11.59 0.70
N CYS A 116 6.26 10.48 -0.05
CA CYS A 116 6.95 10.45 -1.34
C CYS A 116 6.16 11.21 -2.39
N GLU A 117 6.86 11.98 -3.23
CA GLU A 117 6.26 12.52 -4.45
C GLU A 117 5.75 11.38 -5.34
N SER A 118 4.50 11.50 -5.81
CA SER A 118 3.87 10.52 -6.69
C SER A 118 2.76 11.18 -7.51
N GLU A 119 2.39 10.55 -8.64
CA GLU A 119 1.31 11.03 -9.51
C GLU A 119 -0.04 11.14 -8.77
N THR A 120 -0.27 10.32 -7.74
CA THR A 120 -1.49 10.32 -6.92
C THR A 120 -1.79 11.68 -6.28
N LEU A 121 -0.76 12.49 -6.03
CA LEU A 121 -0.86 13.84 -5.46
C LEU A 121 -1.31 14.92 -6.46
N ASN A 122 -1.30 14.60 -7.75
CA ASN A 122 -1.74 15.48 -8.83
C ASN A 122 -3.18 15.20 -9.26
N HIS A 123 -3.87 14.32 -8.55
CA HIS A 123 -5.22 13.87 -8.82
C HIS A 123 -6.15 14.21 -7.65
N THR A 124 -7.40 14.52 -7.98
CA THR A 124 -8.50 14.55 -7.01
C THR A 124 -8.74 13.15 -6.42
N LEU A 125 -9.47 13.08 -5.31
CA LEU A 125 -9.92 11.82 -4.70
C LEU A 125 -10.70 10.98 -5.71
N LYS A 126 -11.60 11.63 -6.46
CA LYS A 126 -12.40 11.01 -7.52
C LYS A 126 -11.54 10.41 -8.62
N GLU A 127 -10.52 11.13 -9.07
CA GLU A 127 -9.58 10.64 -10.09
C GLU A 127 -8.75 9.46 -9.57
N ASN A 128 -8.22 9.54 -8.35
CA ASN A 128 -7.53 8.42 -7.72
C ASN A 128 -8.43 7.16 -7.63
N CYS A 129 -9.71 7.32 -7.27
CA CYS A 129 -10.65 6.20 -7.25
C CYS A 129 -10.92 5.63 -8.65
N LYS A 130 -11.01 6.47 -9.68
CA LYS A 130 -11.14 6.02 -11.08
C LYS A 130 -9.88 5.27 -11.55
N ILE A 131 -8.69 5.76 -11.19
CA ILE A 131 -7.42 5.09 -11.49
C ILE A 131 -7.39 3.71 -10.82
N LEU A 132 -7.80 3.60 -9.56
CA LEU A 132 -7.95 2.29 -8.89
C LEU A 132 -8.94 1.39 -9.62
N ASN A 133 -10.10 1.90 -10.03
CA ASN A 133 -11.08 1.12 -10.80
C ASN A 133 -10.50 0.59 -12.12
N ILE A 134 -9.79 1.43 -12.88
CA ILE A 134 -9.11 1.02 -14.12
C ILE A 134 -8.07 -0.05 -13.82
N HIS A 135 -7.18 0.25 -12.88
CA HIS A 135 -6.12 -0.65 -12.44
C HIS A 135 -6.69 -2.01 -12.09
N PHE A 136 -7.69 -2.10 -11.21
CA PHE A 136 -8.29 -3.39 -10.83
C PHE A 136 -9.11 -4.05 -11.95
N SER A 137 -9.71 -3.28 -12.86
CA SER A 137 -10.49 -3.85 -13.97
C SER A 137 -9.65 -4.68 -14.94
N GLU A 138 -8.39 -4.29 -15.19
CA GLU A 138 -7.49 -5.02 -16.11
C GLU A 138 -7.20 -6.46 -15.65
N LYS A 139 -7.02 -6.65 -14.34
CA LYS A 139 -6.81 -7.97 -13.70
C LYS A 139 -7.58 -7.99 -12.38
N PRO A 140 -8.84 -8.45 -12.38
CA PRO A 140 -9.75 -8.25 -11.27
C PRO A 140 -9.49 -9.26 -10.16
N TYR A 141 -8.47 -9.01 -9.35
CA TYR A 141 -8.15 -9.71 -8.12
C TYR A 141 -7.70 -8.72 -7.05
N PHE A 142 -7.95 -9.05 -5.79
CA PHE A 142 -7.55 -8.28 -4.61
C PHE A 142 -6.60 -9.12 -3.76
N MET A 143 -5.71 -8.45 -3.04
CA MET A 143 -4.71 -9.04 -2.17
C MET A 143 -4.37 -8.00 -1.09
N THR A 144 -4.09 -8.44 0.13
CA THR A 144 -3.54 -7.55 1.17
C THR A 144 -2.03 -7.34 0.98
N VAL A 145 -1.48 -6.31 1.61
CA VAL A 145 -0.02 -6.12 1.68
C VAL A 145 0.66 -7.35 2.33
N GLU A 146 0.05 -7.92 3.37
CA GLU A 146 0.56 -9.12 4.04
C GLU A 146 0.66 -10.32 3.09
N GLU A 147 -0.42 -10.61 2.36
CA GLU A 147 -0.48 -11.72 1.42
C GLU A 147 0.53 -11.53 0.28
N LYS A 148 0.63 -10.32 -0.27
CA LYS A 148 1.61 -9.98 -1.32
C LYS A 148 3.03 -10.22 -0.83
N THR A 149 3.36 -9.70 0.34
CA THR A 149 4.70 -9.82 0.93
C THR A 149 5.04 -11.28 1.23
N THR A 150 4.11 -12.02 1.83
CA THR A 150 4.26 -13.45 2.13
C THR A 150 4.50 -14.26 0.85
N LYS A 151 3.73 -13.96 -0.22
CA LYS A 151 3.90 -14.60 -1.52
C LYS A 151 5.28 -14.30 -2.12
N MET A 152 5.73 -13.05 -2.07
CA MET A 152 7.07 -12.67 -2.54
C MET A 152 8.17 -13.43 -1.80
N SER A 153 8.08 -13.56 -0.48
CA SER A 153 9.05 -14.31 0.33
C SER A 153 9.08 -15.79 -0.04
N LYS A 154 7.90 -16.43 -0.17
CA LYS A 154 7.78 -17.84 -0.57
C LYS A 154 8.34 -18.12 -1.97
N GLU A 155 8.12 -17.21 -2.91
CA GLU A 155 8.58 -17.33 -4.29
C GLU A 155 10.03 -16.83 -4.50
N LYS A 156 10.76 -16.50 -3.41
CA LYS A 156 12.13 -15.96 -3.46
C LYS A 156 12.25 -14.73 -4.38
N LYS A 157 11.21 -13.88 -4.36
CA LYS A 157 11.16 -12.58 -5.08
C LYS A 157 11.59 -11.40 -4.22
N VAL A 158 12.05 -11.69 -3.00
CA VAL A 158 12.68 -10.74 -2.09
C VAL A 158 14.21 -10.90 -2.20
N PRO A 159 15.00 -9.82 -2.14
CA PRO A 159 16.46 -9.90 -2.09
C PRO A 159 16.97 -10.89 -1.03
N GLN A 160 18.05 -11.59 -1.35
CA GLN A 160 18.64 -12.61 -0.48
C GLN A 160 19.04 -12.03 0.88
N GLU A 161 19.61 -10.83 0.91
CA GLU A 161 20.01 -10.12 2.13
C GLU A 161 18.87 -9.94 3.14
N ILE A 162 17.65 -9.69 2.64
CA ILE A 162 16.46 -9.57 3.49
C ILE A 162 16.00 -10.95 3.94
N THR A 163 16.03 -11.92 3.03
CA THR A 163 15.63 -13.31 3.32
C THR A 163 16.50 -13.92 4.42
N GLU A 164 17.82 -13.72 4.37
CA GLU A 164 18.77 -14.20 5.38
C GLU A 164 18.57 -13.53 6.75
N TYR A 165 18.03 -12.32 6.78
CA TYR A 165 17.69 -11.64 8.03
C TYR A 165 16.42 -12.22 8.64
N CYS A 166 15.36 -12.40 7.84
CA CYS A 166 14.08 -12.94 8.30
C CYS A 166 14.17 -14.38 8.81
N THR A 167 15.17 -15.17 8.38
CA THR A 167 15.37 -16.55 8.87
C THR A 167 16.21 -16.65 10.14
N LYS A 168 16.92 -15.59 10.52
CA LYS A 168 17.76 -15.53 11.73
C LYS A 168 17.08 -14.88 12.94
N SER A 169 15.89 -14.31 12.73
CA SER A 169 15.08 -13.60 13.73
C SER A 169 13.98 -14.51 14.25
#